data_AF-A0A8I1K9J0-F1
#
_entry.id   AF-A0A8I1K9J0-F1
#
_cell.length_a   1.000
_cell.length_b   1.000
_cell.length_c   1.000
_cell.angle_alpha   90.00
_cell.angle_beta   90.00
_cell.angle_gamma   90.00
#
_symmetry.space_group_name_H-M   'P 1'
#
loop_
_entity.id
_entity.type
_entity.pdbx_description
1 polymer ?
#
loop_
_entity_poly.entity_id
_entity_poly.type
_entity_poly.pdbx_seq_one_letter_code
_entity_poly.pdbx_strand_id
1 'polypeptide(L)'
;MYAYFPKSKMYWAYDESLQLQAIAYVELADLLSCSASEIHSQLAESCCGLQSIPRMRFEVISTDDGRCLCMVTGDISELLDEGAAITCSFEISRNEILMSFARLLGWSDAQTAHAADNLLAEVGDEIVMALNNGRCLRMPAASGALEYIRLTQLQFELCRWHASDFQTAGPDFLWQVLTAAGACQIQA
;
A
#
# COMPACT_ATOMS: atom_id res chain seq x y z
N MET A 1 -4.21 14.25 -3.03
CA MET A 1 -5.36 14.14 -3.96
C MET A 1 -5.24 12.83 -4.72
N TYR A 2 -6.23 12.43 -5.53
CA TYR A 2 -6.15 11.20 -6.31
C TYR A 2 -6.37 11.45 -7.80
N ALA A 3 -5.64 10.75 -8.64
CA ALA A 3 -5.81 10.74 -10.08
C ALA A 3 -6.34 9.37 -10.50
N TYR A 4 -7.48 9.37 -11.20
CA TYR A 4 -8.00 8.18 -11.87
C TYR A 4 -7.39 8.07 -13.26
N PHE A 5 -6.88 6.88 -13.58
CA PHE A 5 -6.29 6.55 -14.88
C PHE A 5 -7.21 5.60 -15.63
N PRO A 6 -7.97 6.07 -16.64
CA PRO A 6 -8.99 5.25 -17.29
C PRO A 6 -8.45 4.01 -18.00
N LYS A 7 -7.21 4.06 -18.50
CA LYS A 7 -6.59 2.95 -19.23
C LYS A 7 -6.27 1.76 -18.33
N SER A 8 -5.72 2.01 -17.13
CA SER A 8 -5.47 0.96 -16.14
C SER A 8 -6.66 0.72 -15.19
N LYS A 9 -7.64 1.62 -15.17
CA LYS A 9 -8.76 1.64 -14.20
C LYS A 9 -8.27 1.69 -12.74
N MET A 10 -7.20 2.44 -12.51
CA MET A 10 -6.54 2.58 -11.21
C MET A 10 -6.65 4.00 -10.68
N TYR A 11 -6.61 4.13 -9.36
CA TYR A 11 -6.51 5.41 -8.67
C TYR A 11 -5.15 5.51 -8.00
N TRP A 12 -4.50 6.65 -8.14
CA TRP A 12 -3.20 6.90 -7.50
C TRP A 12 -3.16 8.24 -6.80
N ALA A 13 -2.42 8.29 -5.70
CA ALA A 13 -2.26 9.52 -4.95
C ALA A 13 -1.32 10.46 -5.69
N TYR A 14 -1.54 11.76 -5.55
CA TYR A 14 -0.57 12.77 -5.93
C TYR A 14 -0.59 13.95 -4.96
N ASP A 15 0.55 14.63 -4.86
CA ASP A 15 0.75 15.79 -4.00
C ASP A 15 0.46 17.12 -4.71
N GLU A 16 0.63 18.24 -4.01
CA GLU A 16 0.40 19.58 -4.56
C GLU A 16 1.37 19.94 -5.71
N SER A 17 2.50 19.25 -5.81
CA SER A 17 3.50 19.40 -6.88
C SER A 17 3.23 18.45 -8.07
N LEU A 18 2.05 17.84 -8.12
CA LEU A 18 1.66 16.87 -9.15
C LEU A 18 2.61 15.67 -9.25
N GLN A 19 3.23 15.30 -8.12
CA GLN A 19 4.01 14.07 -8.05
C GLN A 19 3.09 12.91 -7.68
N LEU A 20 2.97 11.96 -8.61
CA LEU A 20 2.30 10.69 -8.45
C LEU A 20 3.01 9.83 -7.42
N GLN A 21 2.21 9.08 -6.66
CA GLN A 21 2.64 7.92 -5.89
C GLN A 21 1.71 6.77 -6.25
N ALA A 22 2.26 5.81 -6.99
CA ALA A 22 1.57 4.65 -7.51
C ALA A 22 2.29 3.38 -7.10
N ILE A 23 1.57 2.26 -7.18
CA ILE A 23 2.13 0.96 -6.84
C ILE A 23 2.05 0.06 -8.04
N ALA A 24 3.12 -0.66 -8.28
CA ALA A 24 3.18 -1.65 -9.34
C ALA A 24 3.89 -2.89 -8.83
N TYR A 25 3.58 -4.00 -9.50
CA TYR A 25 4.33 -5.24 -9.35
C TYR A 25 5.22 -5.42 -10.56
N VAL A 26 6.41 -5.93 -10.32
CA VAL A 26 7.31 -6.43 -11.36
C VAL A 26 7.79 -7.81 -10.94
N GLU A 27 7.88 -8.74 -11.88
CA GLU A 27 8.44 -10.05 -11.57
C GLU A 27 9.93 -9.90 -11.24
N LEU A 28 10.41 -10.62 -10.23
CA LEU A 28 11.82 -10.56 -9.80
C LEU A 28 12.74 -11.01 -10.93
N ALA A 29 12.28 -11.95 -11.78
CA ALA A 29 13.01 -12.35 -12.97
C ALA A 29 13.22 -11.19 -13.94
N ASP A 30 12.19 -10.36 -14.15
CA ASP A 30 12.24 -9.22 -15.07
C ASP A 30 13.21 -8.15 -14.57
N LEU A 31 13.32 -7.92 -13.27
CA LEU A 31 14.33 -7.03 -12.70
C LEU A 31 15.78 -7.47 -13.00
N LEU A 32 16.01 -8.77 -13.22
CA LEU A 32 17.32 -9.33 -13.50
C LEU A 32 17.60 -9.44 -15.00
N SER A 33 16.55 -9.66 -15.82
CA SER A 33 16.70 -9.95 -17.25
C SER A 33 16.38 -8.77 -18.17
N CYS A 34 15.54 -7.83 -17.75
CA CYS A 34 15.12 -6.70 -18.58
C CYS A 34 16.07 -5.51 -18.47
N SER A 35 16.12 -4.72 -19.54
CA SER A 35 16.74 -3.41 -19.53
C SER A 35 15.97 -2.43 -18.64
N ALA A 36 16.65 -1.38 -18.18
CA ALA A 36 16.01 -0.33 -17.40
C ALA A 36 14.81 0.28 -18.15
N SER A 37 14.89 0.49 -19.47
CA SER A 37 13.77 1.02 -20.26
C SER A 37 12.56 0.11 -20.29
N GLU A 38 12.77 -1.22 -20.39
CA GLU A 38 11.67 -2.19 -20.38
C GLU A 38 10.97 -2.22 -19.02
N ILE A 39 11.74 -2.20 -17.93
CA ILE A 39 11.19 -2.10 -16.57
C ILE A 39 10.38 -0.81 -16.41
N HIS A 40 10.90 0.32 -16.90
CA HIS A 40 10.17 1.59 -16.82
C HIS A 40 8.83 1.53 -17.57
N SER A 41 8.80 0.94 -18.78
CA SER A 41 7.56 0.80 -19.54
C SER A 41 6.57 -0.15 -18.88
N GLN A 42 7.03 -1.29 -18.33
CA GLN A 42 6.17 -2.23 -17.60
C GLN A 42 5.52 -1.58 -16.38
N LEU A 43 6.31 -0.84 -15.58
CA LEU A 43 5.80 -0.14 -14.40
C LEU A 43 4.81 0.97 -14.79
N ALA A 44 5.11 1.75 -15.83
CA ALA A 44 4.18 2.77 -16.33
C ALA A 44 2.86 2.15 -16.82
N GLU A 45 2.93 1.04 -17.55
CA GLU A 45 1.74 0.34 -18.04
C GLU A 45 0.92 -0.22 -16.88
N SER A 46 1.58 -0.82 -15.89
CA SER A 46 0.92 -1.32 -14.66
C SER A 46 0.27 -0.19 -13.85
N CYS A 47 0.91 0.97 -13.73
CA CYS A 47 0.38 2.08 -12.96
C CYS A 47 -0.77 2.75 -13.72
N CYS A 48 -0.51 3.33 -14.89
CA CYS A 48 -1.43 4.23 -15.56
C CYS A 48 -1.94 3.73 -16.92
N GLY A 49 -1.51 2.55 -17.39
CA GLY A 49 -1.85 2.04 -18.71
C GLY A 49 -1.20 2.86 -19.84
N LEU A 50 -0.05 3.47 -19.56
CA LEU A 50 0.74 4.27 -20.49
C LEU A 50 2.12 3.67 -20.70
N GLN A 51 2.79 4.05 -21.78
CA GLN A 51 4.14 3.55 -22.09
C GLN A 51 5.23 4.19 -21.22
N SER A 52 4.95 5.34 -20.61
CA SER A 52 5.89 6.08 -19.78
C SER A 52 5.16 7.00 -18.81
N ILE A 53 5.78 7.23 -17.66
CA ILE A 53 5.43 8.32 -16.75
C ILE A 53 6.57 9.36 -16.82
N PRO A 54 6.28 10.65 -17.03
CA PRO A 54 7.31 11.68 -17.03
C PRO A 54 8.11 11.69 -15.71
N ARG A 55 9.44 11.78 -15.82
CA ARG A 55 10.37 11.80 -14.67
C ARG A 55 10.19 10.62 -13.70
N MET A 56 9.78 9.46 -14.22
CA MET A 56 9.50 8.30 -13.39
C MET A 56 10.72 7.86 -12.56
N ARG A 57 10.44 7.46 -11.32
CA ARG A 57 11.36 6.76 -10.43
C ARG A 57 10.60 5.62 -9.78
N PHE A 58 11.32 4.61 -9.33
CA PHE A 58 10.70 3.57 -8.51
C PHE A 58 11.64 3.11 -7.40
N GLU A 59 11.04 2.60 -6.34
CA GLU A 59 11.70 2.00 -5.20
C GLU A 59 11.02 0.66 -4.88
N VAL A 60 11.80 -0.38 -4.63
CA VAL A 60 11.27 -1.68 -4.21
C VAL A 60 10.90 -1.59 -2.72
N ILE A 61 9.62 -1.80 -2.42
CA ILE A 61 9.08 -1.78 -1.04
C ILE A 61 9.14 -3.17 -0.41
N SER A 62 8.82 -4.20 -1.18
CA SER A 62 8.81 -5.58 -0.73
C SER A 62 9.06 -6.56 -1.87
N THR A 63 9.47 -7.76 -1.49
CA THR A 63 9.59 -8.91 -2.39
C THR A 63 8.81 -10.07 -1.80
N ASP A 64 7.88 -10.63 -2.56
CA ASP A 64 7.04 -11.75 -2.13
C ASP A 64 6.77 -12.70 -3.31
N ASP A 65 6.89 -14.01 -3.10
CA ASP A 65 6.57 -15.06 -4.09
C ASP A 65 7.09 -14.81 -5.52
N GLY A 66 8.33 -14.32 -5.65
CA GLY A 66 8.95 -14.04 -6.96
C GLY A 66 8.53 -12.72 -7.60
N ARG A 67 7.78 -11.88 -6.90
CA ARG A 67 7.38 -10.53 -7.32
C ARG A 67 7.98 -9.46 -6.42
N CYS A 68 8.16 -8.28 -7.00
CA CYS A 68 8.59 -7.09 -6.30
C CYS A 68 7.45 -6.07 -6.32
N LEU A 69 7.00 -5.66 -5.13
CA LEU A 69 6.13 -4.51 -4.95
C LEU A 69 6.99 -3.25 -5.03
N CYS A 70 6.67 -2.36 -5.95
CA CYS A 70 7.39 -1.11 -6.15
C CYS A 70 6.50 0.10 -5.84
N MET A 71 7.07 1.09 -5.17
CA MET A 71 6.55 2.45 -5.14
C MET A 71 7.07 3.16 -6.38
N VAL A 72 6.16 3.58 -7.26
CA VAL A 72 6.47 4.34 -8.47
C VAL A 72 6.08 5.79 -8.23
N THR A 73 7.02 6.70 -8.51
CA THR A 73 6.78 8.14 -8.46
C THR A 73 7.04 8.77 -9.82
N GLY A 74 6.37 9.88 -10.11
CA GLY A 74 6.55 10.60 -11.38
C GLY A 74 5.68 11.83 -11.48
N ASP A 75 5.93 12.64 -12.50
CA ASP A 75 5.24 13.91 -12.75
C ASP A 75 4.01 13.67 -13.63
N ILE A 76 2.83 14.09 -13.16
CA ILE A 76 1.56 13.87 -13.89
C ILE A 76 0.99 15.13 -14.52
N SER A 77 1.71 16.25 -14.49
CA SER A 77 1.26 17.51 -15.10
C SER A 77 0.84 17.30 -16.57
N GLU A 78 1.74 16.74 -17.37
CA GLU A 78 1.47 16.43 -18.79
C GLU A 78 0.33 15.41 -18.96
N LEU A 79 0.21 14.42 -18.05
CA LEU A 79 -0.83 13.39 -18.13
C LEU A 79 -2.24 13.95 -17.86
N LEU A 80 -2.34 14.99 -17.02
CA LEU A 80 -3.57 15.71 -16.77
C LEU A 80 -3.94 16.57 -17.99
N ASP A 81 -2.98 17.28 -18.56
CA ASP A 81 -3.19 18.14 -19.72
C ASP A 81 -3.65 17.35 -20.96
N GLU A 82 -3.13 16.12 -21.14
CA GLU A 82 -3.51 15.20 -22.21
C GLU A 82 -4.82 14.45 -21.95
N GLY A 83 -5.42 14.59 -20.76
CA GLY A 83 -6.63 13.86 -20.36
C GLY A 83 -6.39 12.36 -20.13
N ALA A 84 -5.13 11.93 -19.96
CA ALA A 84 -4.77 10.56 -19.61
C ALA A 84 -5.06 10.23 -18.13
N ALA A 85 -5.16 11.28 -17.29
CA ALA A 85 -5.52 11.21 -15.89
C ALA A 85 -6.69 12.17 -15.58
N ILE A 86 -7.53 11.81 -14.61
CA ILE A 86 -8.66 12.63 -14.16
C ILE A 86 -8.51 12.86 -12.65
N THR A 87 -8.51 14.12 -12.22
CA THR A 87 -8.44 14.45 -10.79
C THR A 87 -9.72 14.06 -10.06
N CYS A 88 -9.57 13.44 -8.89
CA CYS A 88 -10.65 12.99 -8.03
C CYS A 88 -10.40 13.49 -6.60
N SER A 89 -11.47 13.97 -5.95
CA SER A 89 -11.44 14.21 -4.51
C SER A 89 -11.56 12.88 -3.78
N PHE A 90 -10.70 12.67 -2.78
CA PHE A 90 -10.78 11.47 -1.93
C PHE A 90 -12.13 11.35 -1.23
N GLU A 91 -12.73 12.47 -0.81
CA GLU A 91 -14.01 12.46 -0.10
C GLU A 91 -15.15 11.87 -0.94
N ILE A 92 -15.06 12.02 -2.27
CA ILE A 92 -16.11 11.58 -3.21
C ILE A 92 -15.87 10.13 -3.64
N SER A 93 -14.62 9.74 -3.92
CA SER A 93 -14.26 8.41 -4.44
C SER A 93 -13.60 7.50 -3.40
N ARG A 94 -13.77 7.79 -2.11
CA ARG A 94 -13.15 7.10 -0.97
C ARG A 94 -13.23 5.57 -1.08
N ASN A 95 -14.45 5.04 -1.26
CA ASN A 95 -14.68 3.60 -1.34
C ASN A 95 -14.09 3.00 -2.61
N GLU A 96 -14.16 3.70 -3.74
CA GLU A 96 -13.59 3.20 -5.01
C GLU A 96 -12.07 3.10 -4.92
N ILE A 97 -11.43 4.12 -4.34
CA ILE A 97 -9.97 4.18 -4.13
C ILE A 97 -9.54 3.07 -3.18
N LEU A 98 -10.22 2.92 -2.04
CA LEU A 98 -9.93 1.87 -1.07
C LEU A 98 -10.09 0.48 -1.69
N MET A 99 -11.18 0.23 -2.40
CA MET A 99 -11.43 -1.06 -3.05
C MET A 99 -10.42 -1.35 -4.18
N SER A 100 -9.91 -0.31 -4.84
CA SER A 100 -8.81 -0.43 -5.80
C SER A 100 -7.52 -0.92 -5.12
N PHE A 101 -7.12 -0.30 -4.00
CA PHE A 101 -5.96 -0.73 -3.23
C PHE A 101 -6.12 -2.11 -2.60
N ALA A 102 -7.28 -2.39 -1.99
CA ALA A 102 -7.58 -3.69 -1.40
C ALA A 102 -7.41 -4.83 -2.41
N ARG A 103 -7.95 -4.65 -3.63
CA ARG A 103 -7.79 -5.63 -4.72
C ARG A 103 -6.33 -5.76 -5.15
N LEU A 104 -5.64 -4.64 -5.35
CA LEU A 104 -4.25 -4.63 -5.81
C LEU A 104 -3.31 -5.33 -4.82
N LEU A 105 -3.54 -5.14 -3.53
CA LEU A 105 -2.65 -5.58 -2.45
C LEU A 105 -3.12 -6.90 -1.80
N GLY A 106 -4.17 -7.52 -2.36
CA GLY A 106 -4.71 -8.78 -1.88
C GLY A 106 -5.19 -8.71 -0.43
N TRP A 107 -5.81 -7.60 -0.03
CA TRP A 107 -6.39 -7.49 1.31
C TRP A 107 -7.60 -8.43 1.43
N SER A 108 -7.73 -9.05 2.60
CA SER A 108 -8.93 -9.82 2.94
C SER A 108 -10.16 -8.91 3.10
N ASP A 109 -11.36 -9.50 3.03
CA ASP A 109 -12.62 -8.78 3.27
C ASP A 109 -12.62 -8.08 4.64
N ALA A 110 -12.10 -8.74 5.67
CA ALA A 110 -11.99 -8.19 7.02
C ALA A 110 -11.05 -6.97 7.08
N GLN A 111 -9.89 -7.05 6.43
CA GLN A 111 -8.94 -5.93 6.36
C GLN A 111 -9.53 -4.76 5.56
N THR A 112 -10.23 -5.06 4.48
CA THR A 112 -10.87 -4.05 3.62
C THR A 112 -11.97 -3.32 4.39
N ALA A 113 -12.82 -4.06 5.11
CA ALA A 113 -13.86 -3.47 5.96
C ALA A 113 -13.26 -2.60 7.07
N HIS A 114 -12.25 -3.11 7.80
CA HIS A 114 -11.57 -2.35 8.84
C HIS A 114 -10.94 -1.06 8.32
N ALA A 115 -10.27 -1.13 7.16
CA ALA A 115 -9.68 0.03 6.50
C ALA A 115 -10.74 1.07 6.12
N ALA A 116 -11.92 0.64 5.66
CA ALA A 116 -13.01 1.54 5.30
C ALA A 116 -13.58 2.27 6.52
N ASP A 117 -13.67 1.58 7.65
CA ASP A 117 -14.15 2.15 8.91
C ASP A 117 -13.12 3.09 9.58
N ASN A 118 -11.82 2.94 9.29
CA ASN A 118 -10.71 3.61 10.00
C ASN A 118 -9.84 4.53 9.13
N LEU A 119 -10.41 5.11 8.07
CA LEU A 119 -9.69 5.93 7.08
C LEU A 119 -8.95 7.17 7.62
N LEU A 120 -9.36 7.67 8.78
CA LEU A 120 -8.76 8.83 9.45
C LEU A 120 -8.53 8.53 10.93
N ALA A 121 -7.93 7.38 11.23
CA ALA A 121 -7.56 7.05 12.59
C ALA A 121 -6.57 8.10 13.13
N GLU A 122 -7.05 9.00 13.99
CA GLU A 122 -6.18 9.90 14.74
C GLU A 122 -5.34 9.07 15.71
N VAL A 123 -4.04 9.14 15.54
CA VAL A 123 -3.06 8.47 16.39
C VAL A 123 -1.96 9.45 16.77
N GLY A 124 -1.42 9.29 17.97
CA GLY A 124 -0.25 10.03 18.42
C GLY A 124 1.05 9.51 17.81
N ASP A 125 2.18 9.84 18.44
CA ASP A 125 3.49 9.35 18.02
C ASP A 125 3.59 7.83 18.12
N GLU A 126 4.05 7.19 17.04
CA GLU A 126 4.16 5.74 16.94
C GLU A 126 5.58 5.29 16.58
N ILE A 127 5.98 4.17 17.17
CA ILE A 127 7.09 3.36 16.67
C ILE A 127 6.58 2.56 15.48
N VAL A 128 7.36 2.55 14.40
CA VAL A 128 7.03 1.86 13.15
C VAL A 128 8.03 0.73 12.92
N MET A 129 7.52 -0.48 12.74
CA MET A 129 8.29 -1.65 12.34
C MET A 129 7.83 -2.09 10.94
N ALA A 130 8.67 -1.84 9.94
CA ALA A 130 8.43 -2.29 8.58
C ALA A 130 8.61 -3.81 8.46
N LEU A 131 7.71 -4.47 7.74
CA LEU A 131 7.74 -5.90 7.45
C LEU A 131 8.19 -6.13 6.00
N ASN A 132 8.69 -7.33 5.72
CA ASN A 132 9.20 -7.71 4.40
C ASN A 132 8.13 -7.76 3.28
N ASN A 133 6.84 -7.69 3.62
CA ASN A 133 5.72 -7.68 2.68
C ASN A 133 5.14 -6.27 2.44
N GLY A 134 5.83 -5.23 2.89
CA GLY A 134 5.40 -3.83 2.70
C GLY A 134 4.32 -3.37 3.67
N ARG A 135 3.93 -4.22 4.63
CA ARG A 135 3.10 -3.83 5.77
C ARG A 135 3.98 -3.27 6.89
N CYS A 136 3.37 -2.51 7.79
CA CYS A 136 4.03 -2.00 8.98
C CYS A 136 3.21 -2.31 10.22
N LEU A 137 3.87 -2.84 11.26
CA LEU A 137 3.32 -2.82 12.61
C LEU A 137 3.62 -1.47 13.25
N ARG A 138 2.59 -0.87 13.84
CA ARG A 138 2.67 0.45 14.50
C ARG A 138 2.13 0.36 15.92
N MET A 139 2.80 1.03 16.85
CA MET A 139 2.45 1.02 18.27
C MET A 139 2.82 2.36 18.92
N PRO A 140 2.17 2.78 20.02
CA PRO A 140 2.51 4.02 20.71
C PRO A 140 3.99 4.10 21.10
N ALA A 141 4.61 5.26 20.89
CA ALA A 141 6.03 5.48 21.22
C ALA A 141 6.28 5.69 22.73
N ALA A 142 5.24 6.02 23.50
CA ALA A 142 5.37 6.28 24.92
C ALA A 142 5.74 5.00 25.69
N SER A 143 6.84 5.09 26.46
CA SER A 143 7.33 3.99 27.30
C SER A 143 6.31 3.68 28.40
N GLY A 144 5.66 2.52 28.34
CA GLY A 144 4.79 2.02 29.42
C GLY A 144 3.31 1.80 29.06
N ALA A 145 2.88 2.17 27.85
CA ALA A 145 1.49 2.01 27.42
C ALA A 145 1.45 1.41 26.00
N LEU A 146 1.75 0.12 25.89
CA LEU A 146 1.44 -0.66 24.68
C LEU A 146 -0.07 -0.88 24.63
N GLU A 147 -0.83 0.21 24.43
CA GLU A 147 -2.30 0.20 24.44
C GLU A 147 -2.87 -0.51 23.23
N TYR A 148 -2.16 -0.45 22.10
CA TYR A 148 -2.55 -1.10 20.87
C TYR A 148 -1.35 -1.45 19.98
N ILE A 149 -1.61 -2.36 19.05
CA ILE A 149 -0.80 -2.64 17.87
C ILE A 149 -1.71 -2.48 16.66
N ARG A 150 -1.25 -1.75 15.65
CA ARG A 150 -1.92 -1.56 14.37
C ARG A 150 -1.11 -2.22 13.28
N LEU A 151 -1.79 -2.90 12.37
CA LEU A 151 -1.22 -3.31 11.09
C LEU A 151 -1.62 -2.29 10.04
N THR A 152 -0.65 -1.75 9.32
CA THR A 152 -0.89 -0.73 8.30
C THR A 152 -0.22 -1.08 6.99
N GLN A 153 -0.76 -0.58 5.88
CA GLN A 153 -0.13 -0.62 4.57
C GLN A 153 -0.54 0.64 3.79
N LEU A 154 0.43 1.40 3.28
CA LEU A 154 0.18 2.63 2.50
C LEU A 154 -0.77 3.62 3.18
N GLN A 155 -0.57 3.82 4.49
CA GLN A 155 -1.38 4.69 5.34
C GLN A 155 -2.76 4.14 5.76
N PHE A 156 -3.23 3.05 5.18
CA PHE A 156 -4.46 2.39 5.62
C PHE A 156 -4.21 1.53 6.84
N GLU A 157 -5.08 1.63 7.85
CA GLU A 157 -5.13 0.69 8.96
C GLU A 157 -5.90 -0.55 8.53
N LEU A 158 -5.23 -1.70 8.50
CA LEU A 158 -5.82 -2.96 8.07
C LEU A 158 -6.41 -3.73 9.26
N CYS A 159 -5.79 -3.62 10.43
CA CYS A 159 -6.24 -4.24 11.68
C CYS A 159 -5.74 -3.42 12.88
N ARG A 160 -6.43 -3.54 14.00
CA ARG A 160 -6.01 -3.02 15.30
C ARG A 160 -6.31 -4.03 16.39
N TRP A 161 -5.37 -4.14 17.32
CA TRP A 161 -5.45 -5.01 18.49
C TRP A 161 -5.08 -4.20 19.73
N HIS A 162 -5.81 -4.38 20.82
CA HIS A 162 -5.58 -3.69 22.07
C HIS A 162 -4.85 -4.57 23.09
N ALA A 163 -4.14 -3.94 24.03
CA ALA A 163 -3.45 -4.63 25.12
C ALA A 163 -4.39 -5.57 25.91
N SER A 164 -5.64 -5.14 26.10
CA SER A 164 -6.70 -5.91 26.76
C SER A 164 -7.03 -7.22 26.04
N ASP A 165 -6.85 -7.26 24.73
CA ASP A 165 -7.17 -8.43 23.91
C ASP A 165 -6.14 -9.53 24.17
N PHE A 166 -4.86 -9.17 24.36
CA PHE A 166 -3.81 -10.12 24.73
C PHE A 166 -4.04 -10.74 26.11
N GLN A 167 -4.60 -9.98 27.06
CA GLN A 167 -4.87 -10.49 28.41
C GLN A 167 -5.97 -11.54 28.45
N THR A 168 -6.88 -11.53 27.46
CA THR A 168 -8.07 -12.39 27.43
C THR A 168 -7.96 -13.54 26.42
N ALA A 169 -7.25 -13.34 25.30
CA ALA A 169 -7.22 -14.28 24.19
C ALA A 169 -6.01 -15.24 24.19
N GLY A 170 -5.01 -15.05 25.06
CA GLY A 170 -3.89 -15.97 25.21
C GLY A 170 -2.97 -16.08 23.97
N PRO A 171 -2.19 -17.17 23.82
CA PRO A 171 -1.18 -17.31 22.75
C PRO A 171 -1.74 -17.31 21.32
N ASP A 172 -2.99 -17.75 21.13
CA ASP A 172 -3.63 -17.81 19.81
C ASP A 172 -3.81 -16.42 19.18
N PHE A 173 -3.92 -15.40 20.01
CA PHE A 173 -4.03 -14.02 19.55
C PHE A 173 -2.73 -13.50 18.94
N LEU A 174 -1.58 -13.84 19.53
CA LEU A 174 -0.29 -13.52 18.94
C LEU A 174 -0.17 -14.18 17.56
N TRP A 175 -0.65 -15.41 17.41
CA TRP A 175 -0.66 -16.09 16.13
C TRP A 175 -1.57 -15.40 15.10
N GLN A 176 -2.73 -14.89 15.51
CA GLN A 176 -3.60 -14.09 14.62
C GLN A 176 -2.92 -12.79 14.17
N VAL A 177 -2.25 -12.08 15.09
CA VAL A 177 -1.49 -10.87 14.77
C VAL A 177 -0.39 -11.18 13.76
N LEU A 178 0.38 -12.25 14.00
CA LEU A 178 1.47 -12.67 13.12
C LEU A 178 0.95 -13.11 11.74
N THR A 179 -0.13 -13.89 11.69
CA THR A 179 -0.76 -14.33 10.44
C THR A 179 -1.28 -13.13 9.64
N ALA A 180 -1.96 -12.19 10.30
CA ALA A 180 -2.40 -10.95 9.68
C ALA A 180 -1.22 -10.10 9.20
N ALA A 181 -0.09 -10.12 9.91
CA ALA A 181 1.17 -9.49 9.49
C ALA A 181 1.86 -10.22 8.32
N GLY A 182 1.36 -11.38 7.88
CA GLY A 182 1.90 -12.17 6.78
C GLY A 182 2.93 -13.22 7.18
N ALA A 183 3.00 -13.60 8.46
CA ALA A 183 3.80 -14.74 8.89
C ALA A 183 3.15 -16.05 8.40
N CYS A 184 3.90 -16.85 7.64
CA CYS A 184 3.51 -18.22 7.31
C CYS A 184 3.89 -19.18 8.43
N GLN A 185 3.13 -20.27 8.61
CA GLN A 185 3.60 -21.39 9.43
C GLN A 185 4.88 -21.94 8.79
N ILE A 186 5.99 -21.90 9.52
CA ILE A 186 7.13 -22.76 9.22
C ILE A 186 6.64 -24.17 9.53
N GLN A 187 6.30 -24.96 8.51
CA GLN A 187 6.19 -26.40 8.66
C GLN A 187 7.59 -26.90 9.01
N ALA A 188 7.78 -27.27 10.28
CA ALA A 188 8.99 -27.92 10.78
C ALA A 188 9.04 -29.39 10.33
#